data_AF-A0A7X7V4F7-F1
#
_entry.id   AF-A0A7X7V4F7-F1
#
_cell.length_a   1.000
_cell.length_b   1.000
_cell.length_c   1.000
_cell.angle_alpha   90.00
_cell.angle_beta   90.00
_cell.angle_gamma   90.00
#
_symmetry.space_group_name_H-M   'P 1'
#
loop_
_entity.id
_entity.type
_entity.pdbx_description
1 polymer ?
#
loop_
_entity_poly.entity_id
_entity_poly.type
_entity_poly.pdbx_seq_one_letter_code
_entity_poly.pdbx_strand_id
1 'polypeptide(L)'
;MEEQKRLVRMGIDVGGTYTKCVAMDNTTHEIIGKNEVKTTHDAEEGVALGVVQSFENCMKENHIAPEDVVFVAHSTTQATNAFIEGDVARVGIIGVAGGGIEGMLAKKQLKLDDVILDPKEDRRIRIFNEFVHKKNLNDSTIDAVIGSLQNQGAQVIVASMAFGV
;
A
#
# COMPACT_ATOMS: atom_id res chain seq x y z
N MET A 1 34.80 24.92 -21.24
CA MET A 1 34.71 23.67 -20.47
C MET A 1 33.26 23.25 -20.52
N GLU A 2 32.96 22.06 -21.04
CA GLU A 2 31.61 21.50 -20.89
C GLU A 2 31.35 21.31 -19.41
N GLU A 3 30.31 21.96 -18.90
CA GLU A 3 29.81 21.72 -17.56
C GLU A 3 29.32 20.27 -17.54
N GLN A 4 30.02 19.41 -16.81
CA GLN A 4 29.63 18.00 -16.71
C GLN A 4 28.21 17.97 -16.13
N LYS A 5 27.26 17.43 -16.91
CA LYS A 5 25.86 17.38 -16.51
C LYS A 5 25.75 16.64 -15.18
N ARG A 6 25.30 17.36 -14.15
CA ARG A 6 25.23 16.85 -12.78
C ARG A 6 24.00 15.98 -12.63
N LEU A 7 24.18 14.67 -12.51
CA LEU A 7 23.06 13.76 -12.27
C LEU A 7 22.64 13.78 -10.79
N VAL A 8 21.33 13.75 -10.54
CA VAL A 8 20.73 13.91 -9.21
C VAL A 8 19.80 12.74 -8.89
N ARG A 9 19.89 12.26 -7.65
CA ARG A 9 18.92 11.33 -7.05
C ARG A 9 18.05 12.09 -6.07
N MET A 10 16.75 11.88 -6.11
CA MET A 10 15.82 12.54 -5.19
C MET A 10 15.13 11.52 -4.30
N GLY A 11 15.17 11.75 -3.00
CA GLY A 11 14.41 10.99 -2.00
C GLY A 11 13.23 11.82 -1.53
N ILE A 12 12.05 11.21 -1.43
CA ILE A 12 10.84 11.82 -0.90
C ILE A 12 10.35 10.97 0.27
N ASP A 13 10.06 11.61 1.40
CA ASP A 13 9.52 10.95 2.58
C ASP A 13 8.23 11.64 3.05
N VAL A 14 7.11 10.92 2.93
CA VAL A 14 5.79 11.36 3.37
C VAL A 14 5.56 10.89 4.80
N GLY A 15 5.71 11.80 5.76
CA GLY A 15 5.36 11.56 7.16
C GLY A 15 3.97 12.08 7.53
N GLY A 16 3.61 11.95 8.80
CA GLY A 16 2.33 12.46 9.32
C GLY A 16 2.20 13.99 9.29
N THR A 17 3.27 14.74 9.58
CA THR A 17 3.20 16.22 9.63
C THR A 17 3.79 16.90 8.41
N TYR A 18 4.89 16.36 7.90
CA TYR A 18 5.65 16.96 6.79
C TYR A 18 6.01 15.92 5.75
N THR A 19 5.90 16.33 4.50
CA THR A 19 6.47 15.63 3.34
C THR A 19 7.78 16.32 2.99
N LYS A 20 8.86 15.53 2.95
CA LYS A 20 10.21 16.03 2.75
C LYS A 20 10.75 15.54 1.42
N CYS A 21 11.53 16.38 0.76
CA CYS A 21 12.32 16.01 -0.40
C CYS A 21 13.80 16.32 -0.14
N VAL A 22 14.68 15.40 -0.52
CA VAL A 22 16.14 15.54 -0.43
C VAL A 22 16.73 15.21 -1.79
N ALA A 23 17.50 16.15 -2.35
CA ALA A 23 18.29 15.94 -3.55
C ALA A 23 19.73 15.59 -3.19
N MET A 24 20.27 14.59 -3.85
CA MET A 24 21.62 14.06 -3.62
C MET A 24 22.37 13.95 -4.95
N ASP A 25 23.62 14.37 -4.96
CA ASP A 25 24.51 14.16 -6.11
C ASP A 25 24.69 12.66 -6.38
N ASN A 26 24.51 12.25 -7.63
CA ASN A 26 24.61 10.83 -7.98
C ASN A 26 26.02 10.26 -7.83
N THR A 27 27.06 11.09 -8.00
CA THR A 27 28.47 10.68 -7.98
C THR A 27 29.09 10.84 -6.61
N THR A 28 28.90 11.99 -5.96
CA THR A 28 29.54 12.28 -4.66
C THR A 28 28.72 11.80 -3.47
N HIS A 29 27.42 11.54 -3.66
CA HIS A 29 26.46 11.24 -2.60
C HIS A 29 26.28 12.37 -1.57
N GLU A 30 26.73 13.59 -1.90
CA GLU A 30 26.46 14.76 -1.08
C GLU A 30 25.01 15.21 -1.22
N ILE A 31 24.42 15.68 -0.13
CA ILE A 31 23.10 16.31 -0.15
C ILE A 31 23.25 17.73 -0.72
N ILE A 32 22.51 18.01 -1.78
CA ILE A 32 22.65 19.23 -2.58
C ILE A 32 21.38 20.08 -2.57
N GLY A 33 20.29 19.54 -2.01
CA GLY A 33 19.04 20.24 -1.86
C GLY A 33 18.14 19.55 -0.86
N LYS A 34 17.31 20.34 -0.19
CA LYS A 34 16.26 19.86 0.70
C LYS A 34 15.07 20.77 0.57
N ASN A 35 13.88 20.22 0.69
CA ASN A 35 12.66 20.97 0.86
C ASN A 35 11.70 20.20 1.77
N GLU A 36 10.81 20.91 2.44
CA GLU A 36 9.71 20.29 3.16
C GLU A 36 8.45 21.13 3.04
N VAL A 37 7.32 20.44 2.98
CA VAL A 37 5.97 21.02 3.00
C VAL A 37 5.11 20.29 4.02
N LYS A 38 4.03 20.91 4.49
CA LYS A 38 3.04 20.23 5.33
C LYS A 38 2.44 19.06 4.56
N THR A 39 2.28 17.91 5.21
CA THR A 39 1.60 16.75 4.59
C THR A 39 0.14 17.10 4.32
N THR A 40 -0.31 16.82 3.10
CA THR A 40 -1.60 17.28 2.57
C THR A 40 -2.69 16.21 2.70
N HIS A 41 -2.90 15.65 3.90
CA HIS A 41 -3.88 14.56 4.11
C HIS A 41 -5.29 14.93 3.66
N ASP A 42 -5.69 16.19 3.89
CA ASP A 42 -7.05 16.69 3.64
C ASP A 42 -7.21 17.36 2.26
N ALA A 43 -6.18 17.33 1.40
CA ALA A 43 -6.29 17.83 0.04
C ALA A 43 -7.13 16.88 -0.83
N GLU A 44 -7.74 17.39 -1.90
CA GLU A 44 -8.51 16.58 -2.85
C GLU A 44 -7.64 15.48 -3.47
N GLU A 45 -6.38 15.79 -3.76
CA GLU A 45 -5.38 14.87 -4.29
C GLU A 45 -4.66 14.05 -3.19
N GLY A 46 -5.03 14.25 -1.93
CA GLY A 46 -4.39 13.67 -0.76
C GLY A 46 -2.90 14.01 -0.65
N VAL A 47 -2.10 13.08 -0.13
CA VAL A 47 -0.66 13.28 0.08
C VAL A 47 0.13 13.51 -1.21
N ALA A 48 -0.43 13.21 -2.38
CA ALA A 48 0.24 13.41 -3.66
C ALA A 48 0.55 14.89 -3.92
N LEU A 49 -0.31 15.80 -3.47
CA LEU A 49 -0.07 17.23 -3.58
C LEU A 49 1.24 17.65 -2.88
N GLY A 50 1.42 17.24 -1.62
CA GLY A 50 2.64 17.52 -0.86
C GLY A 50 3.89 16.87 -1.45
N VAL A 51 3.76 15.67 -2.03
CA VAL A 51 4.85 15.00 -2.75
C VAL A 51 5.32 15.86 -3.93
N VAL A 52 4.40 16.26 -4.80
CA VAL A 52 4.72 17.09 -5.98
C VAL A 52 5.31 18.43 -5.56
N GLN A 53 4.68 19.11 -4.60
CA GLN A 53 5.16 20.42 -4.11
C GLN A 53 6.57 20.33 -3.53
N SER A 54 6.85 19.36 -2.66
CA SER A 54 8.19 19.22 -2.06
C SER A 54 9.26 18.91 -3.11
N PHE A 55 8.91 18.13 -4.13
CA PHE A 55 9.80 17.78 -5.23
C PHE A 55 10.10 18.97 -6.13
N GLU A 56 9.08 19.69 -6.60
CA GLU A 56 9.22 20.88 -7.45
C GLU A 56 9.96 22.01 -6.73
N ASN A 57 9.63 22.27 -5.46
CA ASN A 57 10.31 23.29 -4.67
C ASN A 57 11.79 22.92 -4.45
N CYS A 58 12.09 21.65 -4.15
CA CYS A 58 13.48 21.18 -4.00
C CYS A 58 14.28 21.40 -5.29
N MET A 59 13.71 21.10 -6.45
CA MET A 59 14.39 21.37 -7.73
C MET A 59 14.60 22.88 -7.95
N LYS A 60 13.55 23.68 -7.78
CA LYS A 60 13.56 25.12 -8.05
C LYS A 60 14.52 25.88 -7.13
N GLU A 61 14.50 25.60 -5.83
CA GLU A 61 15.32 26.28 -4.82
C GLU A 61 16.81 25.93 -4.96
N ASN A 62 17.12 24.76 -5.53
CA ASN A 62 18.49 24.25 -5.65
C ASN A 62 19.00 24.23 -7.10
N HIS A 63 18.30 24.87 -8.03
CA HIS A 63 18.67 24.99 -9.45
C HIS A 63 18.94 23.65 -10.14
N ILE A 64 18.14 22.62 -9.82
CA ILE A 64 18.22 21.30 -10.44
C ILE A 64 17.25 21.28 -11.61
N ALA A 65 17.74 20.96 -12.81
CA ALA A 65 16.87 20.82 -13.97
C ALA A 65 16.15 19.45 -13.93
N PRO A 66 14.91 19.33 -14.43
CA PRO A 66 14.21 18.04 -14.47
C PRO A 66 15.00 16.93 -15.16
N GLU A 67 15.73 17.26 -16.23
CA GLU A 67 16.59 16.34 -16.97
C GLU A 67 17.86 15.88 -16.23
N ASP A 68 18.16 16.47 -15.07
CA ASP A 68 19.26 16.04 -14.18
C ASP A 68 18.82 14.92 -13.23
N VAL A 69 17.52 14.80 -12.96
CA VAL A 69 16.98 13.81 -12.04
C VAL A 69 16.93 12.44 -12.70
N VAL A 70 17.76 11.52 -12.24
CA VAL A 70 17.89 10.16 -12.82
C VAL A 70 17.26 9.07 -11.96
N PHE A 71 16.86 9.41 -10.73
CA PHE A 71 16.28 8.45 -9.80
C PHE A 71 15.41 9.17 -8.76
N VAL A 72 14.24 8.60 -8.49
CA VAL A 72 13.36 9.03 -7.39
C VAL A 72 13.09 7.83 -6.48
N ALA A 73 13.44 7.97 -5.21
CA ALA A 73 12.98 7.07 -4.15
C ALA A 73 11.85 7.75 -3.39
N HIS A 74 10.77 7.02 -3.13
CA HIS A 74 9.63 7.50 -2.36
C HIS A 74 9.37 6.56 -1.20
N SER A 75 9.38 7.10 0.01
CA SER A 75 8.94 6.44 1.25
C SER A 75 7.72 7.15 1.80
N THR A 76 6.84 6.39 2.45
CA THR A 76 5.63 6.92 3.05
C THR A 76 5.23 6.09 4.26
N THR A 77 4.72 6.75 5.30
CA THR A 77 4.18 6.09 6.50
C THR A 77 2.67 5.82 6.40
N GLN A 78 2.01 6.12 5.28
CA GLN A 78 0.55 6.05 5.13
C GLN A 78 -0.02 4.66 5.48
N ALA A 79 0.57 3.60 4.91
CA ALA A 79 0.11 2.23 5.18
C ALA A 79 0.29 1.82 6.65
N THR A 80 1.44 2.18 7.24
CA THR A 80 1.72 1.86 8.65
C THR A 80 0.80 2.64 9.60
N ASN A 81 0.52 3.90 9.31
CA ASN A 81 -0.39 4.72 10.12
C ASN A 81 -1.83 4.20 10.00
N ALA A 82 -2.30 3.93 8.79
CA ALA A 82 -3.61 3.31 8.56
C ALA A 82 -3.76 2.01 9.35
N PHE A 83 -2.72 1.17 9.35
CA PHE A 83 -2.70 -0.07 10.12
C PHE A 83 -2.74 0.16 11.64
N ILE A 84 -2.00 1.13 12.17
CA ILE A 84 -2.01 1.45 13.61
C ILE A 84 -3.34 2.08 14.04
N GLU A 85 -3.90 2.95 13.19
CA GLU A 85 -5.14 3.70 13.44
C GLU A 85 -6.40 2.87 13.21
N GLY A 86 -6.26 1.69 12.59
CA GLY A 86 -7.38 0.82 12.25
C GLY A 86 -8.21 1.36 11.08
N ASP A 87 -7.69 2.31 10.32
CA ASP A 87 -8.26 2.78 9.06
C ASP A 87 -7.90 1.80 7.93
N VAL A 88 -8.49 0.61 8.02
CA VAL A 88 -8.20 -0.52 7.14
C VAL A 88 -9.49 -1.06 6.56
N ALA A 89 -9.40 -1.57 5.33
CA ALA A 89 -10.53 -2.19 4.67
C ALA A 89 -11.00 -3.45 5.42
N ARG A 90 -12.31 -3.70 5.38
CA ARG A 90 -12.89 -4.99 5.76
C ARG A 90 -12.58 -6.01 4.66
N VAL A 91 -12.01 -7.16 5.01
CA VAL A 91 -11.46 -8.12 4.06
C VAL A 91 -12.38 -9.33 3.92
N GLY A 92 -12.72 -9.71 2.69
CA GLY A 92 -13.35 -10.97 2.36
C GLY A 92 -12.31 -11.97 1.84
N ILE A 93 -12.27 -13.17 2.39
CA ILE A 93 -11.36 -14.24 1.98
C ILE A 93 -12.16 -15.35 1.33
N ILE A 94 -11.79 -15.72 0.10
CA ILE A 94 -12.32 -16.89 -0.60
C ILE A 94 -11.25 -17.98 -0.54
N GLY A 95 -11.48 -18.96 0.34
CA GLY A 95 -10.66 -20.16 0.42
C GLY A 95 -11.05 -21.17 -0.64
N VAL A 96 -10.07 -21.68 -1.40
CA VAL A 96 -10.29 -22.75 -2.39
C VAL A 96 -9.45 -23.96 -2.03
N ALA A 97 -10.08 -25.13 -1.92
CA ALA A 97 -9.33 -26.38 -1.73
C ALA A 97 -10.02 -27.57 -2.39
N GLY A 98 -9.27 -28.67 -2.53
CA GLY A 98 -9.78 -29.95 -3.00
C GLY A 98 -10.82 -30.58 -2.06
N GLY A 99 -11.13 -31.84 -2.33
CA GLY A 99 -11.95 -32.68 -1.46
C GLY A 99 -11.11 -33.53 -0.50
N GLY A 100 -11.77 -34.40 0.26
CA GLY A 100 -11.10 -35.35 1.16
C GLY A 100 -10.57 -34.71 2.45
N ILE A 101 -9.68 -35.44 3.11
CA ILE A 101 -9.10 -35.05 4.41
C ILE A 101 -8.30 -33.75 4.27
N GLU A 102 -7.52 -33.61 3.20
CA GLU A 102 -6.75 -32.40 2.90
C GLU A 102 -7.66 -31.18 2.71
N GLY A 103 -8.77 -31.32 1.97
CA GLY A 103 -9.77 -30.26 1.81
C GLY A 103 -10.43 -29.84 3.12
N MET A 104 -10.67 -30.79 4.03
CA MET A 104 -11.22 -30.50 5.36
C MET A 104 -10.22 -29.72 6.23
N LEU A 105 -8.94 -30.11 6.21
CA LEU A 105 -7.87 -29.39 6.92
C LEU A 105 -7.67 -27.99 6.34
N ALA A 106 -7.62 -27.88 5.01
CA ALA A 106 -7.48 -26.61 4.31
C ALA A 106 -8.66 -25.67 4.61
N LYS A 107 -9.91 -26.16 4.61
CA LYS A 107 -11.08 -25.35 4.96
C LYS A 107 -10.96 -24.72 6.36
N LYS A 108 -10.40 -25.46 7.33
CA LYS A 108 -10.18 -24.92 8.67
C LYS A 108 -9.05 -23.88 8.69
N GLN A 109 -7.98 -24.11 7.94
CA GLN A 109 -6.84 -23.18 7.85
C GLN A 109 -7.17 -21.89 7.07
N LEU A 110 -8.09 -21.98 6.11
CA LEU A 110 -8.55 -20.86 5.29
C LEU A 110 -9.64 -20.02 5.97
N LYS A 111 -10.15 -20.47 7.12
CA LYS A 111 -11.06 -19.67 7.95
C LYS A 111 -10.21 -18.85 8.93
N LEU A 112 -10.05 -17.57 8.63
CA LEU A 112 -9.32 -16.63 9.48
C LEU A 112 -10.27 -15.84 10.38
N ASP A 113 -9.86 -15.64 11.63
CA ASP A 113 -10.52 -14.73 12.55
C ASP A 113 -10.08 -13.28 12.28
N ASP A 114 -10.81 -12.31 12.84
CA ASP A 114 -10.41 -10.89 12.80
C ASP A 114 -8.96 -10.72 13.29
N VAL A 115 -8.17 -9.90 12.59
CA VAL A 115 -6.82 -9.54 13.05
C VAL A 115 -6.94 -8.37 14.01
N ILE A 116 -6.60 -8.61 15.28
CA ILE A 116 -6.63 -7.59 16.33
C ILE A 116 -5.38 -6.70 16.16
N LEU A 117 -5.61 -5.39 15.99
CA LEU A 117 -4.56 -4.37 15.85
C LEU A 117 -4.29 -3.70 17.20
N ASP A 118 -5.37 -3.27 17.88
CA ASP A 118 -5.32 -2.76 19.24
C ASP A 118 -6.57 -3.21 20.01
N PRO A 119 -6.44 -4.09 21.02
CA PRO A 119 -7.59 -4.58 21.78
C PRO A 119 -8.21 -3.53 22.73
N LYS A 120 -7.49 -2.44 23.05
CA LYS A 120 -8.01 -1.41 23.97
C LYS A 120 -8.96 -0.46 23.26
N GLU A 121 -8.66 -0.15 22.00
CA GLU A 121 -9.41 0.77 21.14
C GLU A 121 -10.32 0.04 20.14
N ASP A 122 -10.49 -1.28 20.30
CA ASP A 122 -11.24 -2.17 19.40
C ASP A 122 -10.84 -2.08 17.91
N ARG A 123 -9.57 -1.78 17.64
CA ARG A 123 -9.04 -1.69 16.27
C ARG A 123 -8.75 -3.08 15.75
N ARG A 124 -9.33 -3.41 14.59
CA ARG A 124 -9.23 -4.73 13.97
C ARG A 124 -9.38 -4.67 12.46
N ILE A 125 -8.71 -5.59 11.76
CA ILE A 125 -9.10 -5.94 10.39
C ILE A 125 -10.25 -6.94 10.50
N ARG A 126 -11.45 -6.54 10.09
CA ARG A 126 -12.60 -7.46 10.03
C ARG A 126 -12.45 -8.42 8.87
N ILE A 127 -12.62 -9.71 9.14
CA ILE A 127 -12.46 -10.75 8.12
C ILE A 127 -13.76 -11.55 7.94
N PHE A 128 -14.22 -11.62 6.70
CA PHE A 128 -15.31 -12.47 6.26
C PHE A 128 -14.74 -13.63 5.45
N ASN A 129 -15.27 -14.83 5.61
CA ASN A 129 -14.71 -16.02 4.98
C ASN A 129 -15.79 -16.74 4.16
N GLU A 130 -15.47 -17.05 2.91
CA GLU A 130 -16.20 -17.97 2.06
C GLU A 130 -15.28 -19.11 1.63
N PHE A 131 -15.86 -20.27 1.33
CA PHE A 131 -15.09 -21.43 0.91
C PHE A 131 -15.72 -22.12 -0.30
N VAL A 132 -14.90 -22.39 -1.32
CA VAL A 132 -15.31 -23.08 -2.53
C VAL A 132 -14.48 -24.35 -2.71
N HIS A 133 -15.17 -25.48 -2.90
CA HIS A 133 -14.48 -26.69 -3.34
C HIS A 133 -14.00 -26.52 -4.78
N LYS A 134 -12.74 -26.86 -5.07
CA LYS A 134 -12.12 -26.73 -6.39
C LYS A 134 -12.97 -27.33 -7.52
N LYS A 135 -13.60 -28.48 -7.29
CA LYS A 135 -14.48 -29.15 -8.26
C LYS A 135 -15.76 -28.37 -8.61
N ASN A 136 -16.15 -27.41 -7.76
CA ASN A 136 -17.32 -26.56 -7.93
C ASN A 136 -16.95 -25.15 -8.39
N LEU A 137 -15.68 -24.88 -8.71
CA LEU A 137 -15.24 -23.57 -9.15
C LEU A 137 -15.73 -23.31 -10.58
N ASN A 138 -16.65 -22.35 -10.73
CA ASN A 138 -17.22 -21.86 -11.98
C ASN A 138 -17.70 -20.42 -11.77
N ASP A 139 -17.99 -19.71 -12.86
CA ASP A 139 -18.37 -18.29 -12.83
C ASP A 139 -19.57 -18.03 -11.90
N SER A 140 -20.62 -18.84 -11.99
CA SER A 140 -21.81 -18.69 -11.13
C SER A 140 -21.49 -18.85 -9.64
N THR A 141 -20.58 -19.77 -9.30
CA THR A 141 -20.16 -19.98 -7.90
C THR A 141 -19.25 -18.85 -7.43
N ILE A 142 -18.38 -18.33 -8.29
CA ILE A 142 -17.51 -17.19 -8.01
C ILE A 142 -18.35 -15.93 -7.73
N ASP A 143 -19.30 -15.62 -8.61
CA ASP A 143 -20.20 -14.47 -8.44
C ASP A 143 -21.02 -14.56 -7.15
N ALA A 144 -21.51 -15.76 -6.83
CA ALA A 144 -22.27 -15.99 -5.62
C ALA A 144 -21.44 -15.75 -4.34
N VAL A 145 -20.19 -16.25 -4.27
CA VAL A 145 -19.34 -16.04 -3.09
C VAL A 145 -18.83 -14.60 -2.97
N ILE A 146 -18.52 -13.95 -4.10
CA ILE A 146 -18.18 -12.52 -4.11
C ILE A 146 -19.37 -11.71 -3.60
N GLY A 147 -20.57 -11.96 -4.12
CA GLY A 147 -21.79 -11.28 -3.66
C GLY A 147 -22.09 -11.53 -2.19
N SER A 148 -21.87 -12.75 -1.69
CA SER A 148 -21.99 -13.05 -0.25
C SER A 148 -21.04 -12.21 0.61
N LEU A 149 -19.75 -12.12 0.23
CA LEU A 149 -18.76 -11.32 0.96
C LEU A 149 -19.08 -9.82 0.91
N GLN A 150 -19.52 -9.31 -0.25
CA GLN A 150 -19.95 -7.92 -0.40
C GLN A 150 -21.16 -7.61 0.50
N ASN A 151 -22.15 -8.51 0.57
CA ASN A 151 -23.32 -8.37 1.44
C ASN A 151 -22.96 -8.42 2.94
N GLN A 152 -21.91 -9.14 3.31
CA GLN A 152 -21.35 -9.12 4.66
C GLN A 152 -20.58 -7.82 4.97
N GLY A 153 -20.24 -7.04 3.95
CA GLY A 153 -19.57 -5.75 4.06
C GLY A 153 -18.07 -5.81 3.76
N ALA A 154 -17.58 -6.84 3.07
CA ALA A 154 -16.22 -6.85 2.55
C ALA A 154 -16.02 -5.72 1.55
N GLN A 155 -14.91 -4.99 1.69
CA GLN A 155 -14.49 -3.90 0.79
C GLN A 155 -13.36 -4.35 -0.15
N VAL A 156 -12.56 -5.33 0.29
CA VAL A 156 -11.50 -5.97 -0.50
C VAL A 156 -11.72 -7.47 -0.46
N ILE A 157 -11.52 -8.15 -1.59
CA ILE A 157 -11.66 -9.60 -1.70
C ILE A 157 -10.30 -10.20 -2.07
N VAL A 158 -9.89 -11.23 -1.32
CA VAL A 158 -8.67 -12.00 -1.54
C VAL A 158 -9.06 -13.46 -1.76
N ALA A 159 -8.59 -14.05 -2.86
CA ALA A 159 -8.74 -15.48 -3.10
C ALA A 159 -7.43 -16.20 -2.76
N SER A 160 -7.52 -17.30 -2.03
CA SER A 160 -6.36 -18.15 -1.72
C SER A 160 -6.71 -19.62 -1.92
N MET A 161 -5.87 -20.31 -2.68
CA MET A 161 -6.02 -21.74 -2.92
C MET A 161 -4.97 -22.51 -2.12
N ALA A 162 -5.38 -23.57 -1.44
CA ALA A 162 -4.43 -24.49 -0.81
C ALA A 162 -3.46 -25.03 -1.88
N PHE A 163 -2.15 -24.83 -1.66
CA PHE A 163 -1.07 -25.16 -2.59
C PHE A 163 -1.14 -24.44 -3.95
N GLY A 164 -1.87 -23.33 -4.05
CA GLY A 164 -1.73 -22.38 -5.15
C GLY A 164 -0.54 -21.47 -4.85
N VAL A 165 0.50 -21.55 -5.68
CA VAL A 165 1.62 -20.60 -5.64
C VAL A 165 1.24 -19.37 -6.44
#